data_AF-A0A670YK63-F1
#
_entry.id   AF-A0A670YK63-F1
#
_cell.length_a   1.000
_cell.length_b   1.000
_cell.length_c   1.000
_cell.angle_alpha   90.00
_cell.angle_beta   90.00
_cell.angle_gamma   90.00
#
_symmetry.space_group_name_H-M   'P 1'
#
loop_
_entity.id
_entity.type
_entity.pdbx_description
1 polymer ?
#
loop_
_entity_poly.entity_id
_entity_poly.type
_entity_poly.pdbx_seq_one_letter_code
_entity_poly.pdbx_strand_id
1 'polypeptide(L)'
;LGGHLNQGAIGCGIFLELLKGLCWRSPRYLEELESYLRAELQALDLTKGKVQELKLQPYREVFECFMEEFKTYKPLLASIKREYESTIAHLQEKICTLESVNGVLVTASDQCTQQILAFQQQEKIEIAKLKDERLYLLKLIDKMKEEKCSLETQVAKLRKTVAEEYLRYLNECDARKLLLLDLNEMYQDVLEEDTVKLKVALRVARQDLTKAQVDLNTMQANYGDVVPRRDFELQEQKYNDLANKLSTLQKDFDDLRDEYEIMLDIHKQVADDRDRYFNDLINVQRTSTPRPDWNKCGDVVLGGNERWSSLSVGKTSDQLVDVLLEEIGAGLLRERDTFTGRGRSERIPPYLRCDGLVRNKKLTKKEVVALLREIWREKIISDHLPDFFLGFFQKKYGEAAAFDWTYSVYENLKLFRSNEMMALFFNVLTGNVIVPQFQTDVQTFPLKTEEEIQELLDAAGFRPNVNAIIYKLLFLEDEEGKTEPLITKLRNQYMIEKQNYLNDLRAELGTLTKGPQDTAAVINPTQLSSIQTLITGPW
;
A
#
# COMPACT_ATOMS: atom_id res chain seq x y z
N LEU A 1 0.37 31.43 19.39
CA LEU A 1 0.10 31.83 20.80
C LEU A 1 -0.08 33.35 20.95
N GLY A 2 -0.65 34.02 19.95
CA GLY A 2 -1.12 35.40 20.07
C GLY A 2 -2.61 35.37 20.37
N GLY A 3 -3.01 35.62 21.61
CA GLY A 3 -4.43 35.53 21.98
C GLY A 3 -4.73 35.66 23.47
N HIS A 4 -3.84 36.28 24.27
CA HIS A 4 -4.11 36.51 25.70
C HIS A 4 -3.62 37.89 26.17
N LEU A 5 -3.69 38.92 25.33
CA LEU A 5 -3.31 40.29 25.71
C LEU A 5 -4.50 41.23 25.98
N ASN A 6 -5.75 40.81 25.80
CA ASN A 6 -6.91 41.70 25.95
C ASN A 6 -7.55 41.80 27.34
N GLN A 7 -6.95 41.18 28.38
CA GLN A 7 -7.37 41.41 29.77
C GLN A 7 -6.47 42.42 30.53
N GLY A 8 -5.32 42.82 29.97
CA GLY A 8 -4.44 43.83 30.57
C GLY A 8 -4.89 45.28 30.36
N ALA A 9 -5.77 45.54 29.39
CA ALA A 9 -6.12 46.91 28.98
C ALA A 9 -7.00 47.65 30.01
N ILE A 10 -7.79 46.93 30.82
CA ILE A 10 -8.68 47.56 31.81
C ILE A 10 -7.91 47.92 33.10
N GLY A 11 -6.84 47.18 33.44
CA GLY A 11 -5.98 47.48 34.59
C GLY A 11 -4.98 48.61 34.34
N CYS A 12 -4.45 48.73 33.11
CA CYS A 12 -3.48 49.78 32.77
C CYS A 12 -4.09 51.19 32.76
N GLY A 13 -5.39 51.33 32.44
CA GLY A 13 -6.05 52.64 32.40
C GLY A 13 -6.12 53.34 33.76
N ILE A 14 -6.33 52.59 34.84
CA ILE A 14 -6.41 53.12 36.21
C ILE A 14 -5.00 53.44 36.75
N PHE A 15 -3.99 52.65 36.37
CA PHE A 15 -2.60 52.87 36.77
C PHE A 15 -1.96 54.08 36.04
N LEU A 16 -2.31 54.30 34.77
CA LEU A 16 -1.86 55.45 33.97
C LEU A 16 -2.54 56.78 34.40
N GLU A 17 -3.78 56.74 34.88
CA GLU A 17 -4.45 57.91 35.49
C GLU A 17 -3.81 58.30 36.84
N LEU A 18 -3.42 57.32 37.67
CA LEU A 18 -2.72 57.56 38.94
C LEU A 18 -1.29 58.10 38.76
N LEU A 19 -0.62 57.75 37.66
CA LEU A 19 0.76 58.20 37.37
C LEU A 19 0.85 59.62 36.78
N LYS A 20 -0.21 60.13 36.14
CA LYS A 20 -0.23 61.49 35.56
C LYS A 20 -0.20 62.62 36.60
N GLY A 21 -0.47 62.33 37.87
CA GLY A 21 -0.40 63.29 38.99
C GLY A 21 0.99 63.46 39.64
N LEU A 22 1.97 62.63 39.29
CA LEU A 22 3.30 62.62 39.91
C LEU A 22 4.36 63.21 38.95
N CYS A 23 4.27 64.51 38.69
CA CYS A 23 5.36 65.24 38.05
C CYS A 23 6.47 65.51 39.07
N TRP A 24 7.33 64.53 39.34
CA TRP A 24 8.46 64.69 40.26
C TRP A 24 9.75 64.32 39.53
N ARG A 25 10.68 65.28 39.45
CA ARG A 25 12.05 65.10 38.97
C ARG A 25 12.62 63.77 39.47
N SER A 26 13.20 62.96 38.59
CA SER A 26 13.85 61.71 38.96
C SER A 26 14.77 61.94 40.17
N PRO A 27 14.61 61.20 41.28
CA PRO A 27 15.55 61.24 42.39
C PRO A 27 16.94 60.84 41.86
N ARG A 28 18.02 61.49 42.32
CA ARG A 28 19.41 61.16 41.90
C ARG A 28 19.73 59.66 41.94
N TYR A 29 19.15 58.96 42.90
CA TYR A 29 19.28 57.50 43.07
C TYR A 29 18.69 56.68 41.91
N LEU A 30 17.58 57.12 41.33
CA LEU A 30 16.96 56.44 40.17
C LEU A 30 17.85 56.59 38.92
N GLU A 31 18.45 57.77 38.74
CA GLU A 31 19.38 58.03 37.64
C GLU A 31 20.66 57.18 37.77
N GLU A 32 21.14 56.98 39.00
CA GLU A 32 22.28 56.09 39.30
C GLU A 32 21.95 54.63 38.95
N LEU A 33 20.81 54.10 39.38
CA LEU A 33 20.36 52.74 39.05
C LEU A 33 20.15 52.52 37.54
N GLU A 34 19.57 53.49 36.84
CA GLU A 34 19.38 53.43 35.38
C GLU A 34 20.70 53.51 34.61
N SER A 35 21.68 54.26 35.12
CA SER A 35 23.02 54.33 34.53
C SER A 35 23.79 53.02 34.73
N TYR A 36 23.68 52.41 35.91
CA TYR A 36 24.25 51.10 36.22
C TYR A 36 23.63 50.00 35.34
N LEU A 37 22.31 49.95 35.24
CA LEU A 37 21.61 49.01 34.36
C LEU A 37 22.06 49.12 32.90
N ARG A 38 22.21 50.35 32.39
CA ARG A 38 22.67 50.59 31.01
C ARG A 38 24.11 50.12 30.81
N ALA A 39 25.00 50.36 31.78
CA ALA A 39 26.38 49.92 31.71
C ALA A 39 26.50 48.38 31.70
N GLU A 40 25.78 47.70 32.60
CA GLU A 40 25.78 46.23 32.67
C GLU A 40 25.18 45.60 31.41
N LEU A 41 24.07 46.14 30.88
CA LEU A 41 23.47 45.64 29.65
C LEU A 41 24.36 45.85 28.41
N GLN A 42 25.22 46.88 28.40
CA GLN A 42 26.21 47.10 27.34
C GLN A 42 27.44 46.20 27.46
N ALA A 43 27.74 45.71 28.68
CA ALA A 43 28.83 44.78 28.93
C ALA A 43 28.49 43.32 28.57
N LEU A 44 27.20 43.00 28.36
CA LEU A 44 26.75 41.65 27.99
C LEU A 44 27.14 41.28 26.55
N ASP A 45 27.71 40.10 26.38
CA ASP A 45 28.07 39.53 25.09
C ASP A 45 26.83 38.95 24.38
N LEU A 46 26.33 39.67 23.37
CA LEU A 46 25.14 39.33 22.60
C LEU A 46 25.34 38.15 21.63
N THR A 47 26.56 37.62 21.52
CA THR A 47 26.89 36.54 20.57
C THR A 47 26.57 35.14 21.10
N LYS A 48 26.31 34.98 22.41
CA LYS A 48 25.95 33.69 23.02
C LYS A 48 24.43 33.52 23.04
N GLY A 49 23.93 32.38 22.54
CA GLY A 49 22.53 32.06 22.22
C GLY A 49 21.49 32.04 23.36
N LYS A 50 21.71 32.77 24.46
CA LYS A 50 20.79 32.94 25.59
C LYS A 50 20.70 34.40 26.02
N VAL A 51 20.74 35.31 25.05
CA VAL A 51 20.77 36.77 25.26
C VAL A 51 19.66 37.27 26.19
N GLN A 52 18.45 36.72 26.07
CA GLN A 52 17.31 37.13 26.91
C GLN A 52 17.45 36.67 28.38
N GLU A 53 18.04 35.50 28.62
CA GLU A 53 18.28 34.98 29.98
C GLU A 53 19.43 35.73 30.65
N LEU A 54 20.48 36.07 29.90
CA LEU A 54 21.61 36.84 30.38
C LEU A 54 21.22 38.27 30.77
N LYS A 55 20.26 38.87 30.05
CA LYS A 55 19.70 40.19 30.39
C LYS A 55 18.94 40.20 31.71
N LEU A 56 18.32 39.10 32.13
CA LEU A 56 17.53 39.06 33.36
C LEU A 56 18.35 39.31 34.62
N GLN A 57 19.65 39.02 34.60
CA GLN A 57 20.52 39.13 35.76
C GLN A 57 20.76 40.61 36.18
N PRO A 58 21.19 41.53 35.28
CA PRO A 58 21.24 42.96 35.58
C PRO A 58 19.90 43.55 36.04
N TYR A 59 18.78 43.12 35.44
CA TYR A 59 17.45 43.58 35.85
C TYR A 59 17.07 43.07 37.25
N ARG A 60 17.46 41.85 37.66
CA ARG A 60 17.24 41.34 39.03
C ARG A 60 18.03 42.13 40.06
N GLU A 61 19.29 42.42 39.77
CA GLU A 61 20.19 43.13 40.68
C GLU A 61 19.72 44.56 40.89
N VAL A 62 19.34 45.26 39.82
CA VAL A 62 18.76 46.61 39.90
C VAL A 62 17.42 46.61 40.63
N PHE A 63 16.59 45.59 40.43
CA PHE A 63 15.31 45.46 41.13
C PHE A 63 15.50 45.18 42.63
N GLU A 64 16.51 44.39 43.04
CA GLU A 64 16.86 44.21 44.45
C GLU A 64 17.34 45.51 45.10
N CYS A 65 18.25 46.24 44.45
CA CYS A 65 18.69 47.55 44.92
C CYS A 65 17.51 48.53 45.03
N PHE A 66 16.59 48.52 44.06
CA PHE A 66 15.38 49.33 44.11
C PHE A 66 14.46 48.95 45.29
N MET A 67 14.27 47.65 45.56
CA MET A 67 13.42 47.18 46.66
C MET A 67 13.99 47.49 48.04
N GLU A 68 15.32 47.56 48.20
CA GLU A 68 16.00 47.91 49.47
C GLU A 68 15.55 49.27 50.03
N GLU A 69 15.24 50.23 49.15
CA GLU A 69 14.79 51.58 49.54
C GLU A 69 13.32 51.64 50.02
N PHE A 70 12.46 50.70 49.61
CA PHE A 70 11.03 50.70 49.97
C PHE A 70 10.72 49.91 51.23
N LYS A 71 11.11 50.43 52.40
CA LYS A 71 10.98 49.73 53.70
C LYS A 71 9.58 49.16 54.01
N THR A 72 8.51 49.87 53.63
CA THR A 72 7.11 49.47 53.93
C THR A 72 6.55 48.45 52.94
N TYR A 73 6.97 48.49 51.66
CA TYR A 73 6.44 47.66 50.58
C TYR A 73 7.35 46.48 50.20
N LYS A 74 8.59 46.46 50.70
CA LYS A 74 9.62 45.42 50.45
C LYS A 74 9.10 43.98 50.63
N PRO A 75 8.31 43.61 51.67
CA PRO A 75 7.82 42.23 51.81
C PRO A 75 6.90 41.78 50.67
N LEU A 76 6.06 42.69 50.15
CA LEU A 76 5.16 42.40 49.04
C LEU A 76 5.93 42.26 47.72
N LEU A 77 6.83 43.21 47.42
CA LEU A 77 7.66 43.17 46.20
C LEU A 77 8.60 41.95 46.18
N ALA A 78 9.18 41.60 47.33
CA ALA A 78 9.99 40.39 47.47
C ALA A 78 9.16 39.11 47.28
N SER A 79 7.89 39.10 47.71
CA SER A 79 7.00 37.96 47.45
C SER A 79 6.65 37.83 45.97
N ILE A 80 6.37 38.95 45.29
CA ILE A 80 6.11 38.97 43.85
C ILE A 80 7.35 38.48 43.09
N LYS A 81 8.55 39.00 43.44
CA LYS A 81 9.82 38.55 42.87
C LYS A 81 10.00 37.05 43.01
N ARG A 82 9.82 36.51 44.22
CA ARG A 82 9.97 35.08 44.52
C ARG A 82 9.08 34.19 43.64
N GLU A 83 7.83 34.57 43.43
CA GLU A 83 6.90 33.82 42.58
C GLU A 83 7.36 33.78 41.12
N TYR A 84 7.81 34.91 40.56
CA TYR A 84 8.36 34.94 39.20
C TYR A 84 9.67 34.15 39.11
N GLU A 85 10.58 34.29 40.07
CA GLU A 85 11.84 33.56 40.10
C GLU A 85 11.62 32.04 40.19
N SER A 86 10.67 31.59 41.01
CA SER A 86 10.28 30.19 41.13
C SER A 86 9.66 29.66 39.84
N THR A 87 8.78 30.44 39.20
CA THR A 87 8.16 30.06 37.93
C THR A 87 9.18 29.95 36.80
N ILE A 88 10.14 30.89 36.72
CA ILE A 88 11.23 30.86 35.73
C ILE A 88 12.11 29.62 35.93
N ALA A 89 12.48 29.29 37.16
CA ALA A 89 13.28 28.09 37.46
C ALA A 89 12.56 26.80 37.04
N HIS A 90 11.26 26.70 37.31
CA HIS A 90 10.43 25.56 36.89
C HIS A 90 10.33 25.42 35.37
N LEU A 91 10.21 26.54 34.64
CA LEU A 91 10.19 26.54 33.19
C LEU A 91 11.53 26.13 32.59
N GLN A 92 12.65 26.58 33.18
CA GLN A 92 14.00 26.19 32.77
C GLN A 92 14.24 24.70 33.00
N GLU A 93 13.83 24.16 34.14
CA GLU A 93 13.89 22.72 34.43
C GLU A 93 13.11 21.91 33.39
N LYS A 94 11.87 22.33 33.06
CA LYS A 94 11.08 21.70 32.00
C LYS A 94 11.79 21.73 30.65
N ILE A 95 12.40 22.85 30.26
CA ILE A 95 13.15 22.95 29.01
C ILE A 95 14.31 21.95 29.01
N CYS A 96 15.09 21.87 30.08
CA CYS A 96 16.19 20.89 30.18
C CYS A 96 15.71 19.44 30.09
N THR A 97 14.56 19.10 30.71
CA THR A 97 13.99 17.74 30.57
C THR A 97 13.55 17.44 29.14
N LEU A 98 12.94 18.41 28.46
CA LEU A 98 12.51 18.26 27.06
C LEU A 98 13.71 18.11 26.12
N GLU A 99 14.78 18.87 26.32
CA GLU A 99 16.02 18.75 25.55
C GLU A 99 16.65 17.36 25.72
N SER A 100 16.67 16.84 26.95
CA SER A 100 17.17 15.49 27.24
C SER A 100 16.34 14.41 26.53
N VAL A 101 15.01 14.49 26.60
CA VAL A 101 14.11 13.55 25.91
C VAL A 101 14.25 13.65 24.40
N ASN A 102 14.40 14.87 23.86
CA ASN A 102 14.61 15.09 22.44
C ASN A 102 15.93 14.42 21.96
N GLY A 103 17.00 14.48 22.76
CA GLY A 103 18.24 13.78 22.46
C GLY A 103 18.08 12.25 22.36
N VAL A 104 17.32 11.65 23.29
CA VAL A 104 17.00 10.22 23.25
C VAL A 104 16.16 9.88 22.01
N LEU A 105 15.16 10.72 21.68
CA LEU A 105 14.31 10.52 20.51
C LEU A 105 15.11 10.59 19.19
N VAL A 106 16.00 11.57 19.04
CA VAL A 106 16.88 11.69 17.87
C VAL A 106 17.76 10.45 17.74
N THR A 107 18.37 10.00 18.85
CA THR A 107 19.22 8.80 18.84
C THR A 107 18.43 7.54 18.46
N ALA A 108 17.20 7.38 18.96
CA ALA A 108 16.33 6.28 18.60
C ALA A 108 15.88 6.34 17.13
N SER A 109 15.56 7.55 16.63
CA SER A 109 15.23 7.79 15.22
C SER A 109 16.38 7.41 14.29
N ASP A 110 17.61 7.79 14.64
CA ASP A 110 18.81 7.46 13.87
C ASP A 110 19.05 5.94 13.86
N GLN A 111 18.87 5.27 15.00
CA GLN A 111 18.97 3.81 15.08
C GLN A 111 17.93 3.10 14.21
N CYS A 112 16.66 3.53 14.23
CA CYS A 112 15.62 2.99 13.36
C CYS A 112 15.97 3.20 11.88
N THR A 113 16.47 4.39 11.52
CA THR A 113 16.87 4.70 10.14
C THR A 113 18.03 3.80 9.68
N GLN A 114 19.03 3.58 10.54
CA GLN A 114 20.14 2.65 10.25
C GLN A 114 19.66 1.21 10.08
N GLN A 115 18.71 0.74 10.91
CA GLN A 115 18.14 -0.60 10.77
C GLN A 115 17.38 -0.76 9.45
N ILE A 116 16.58 0.24 9.05
CA ILE A 116 15.86 0.23 7.77
C ILE A 116 16.85 0.13 6.60
N LEU A 117 17.92 0.93 6.61
CA LEU A 117 18.95 0.88 5.56
C LEU A 117 19.67 -0.47 5.53
N ALA A 118 19.96 -1.07 6.69
CA ALA A 118 20.58 -2.39 6.77
C ALA A 118 19.67 -3.48 6.17
N PHE A 119 18.38 -3.47 6.47
CA PHE A 119 17.41 -4.40 5.89
C PHE A 119 17.30 -4.22 4.37
N GLN A 120 17.18 -2.99 3.88
CA GLN A 120 17.12 -2.72 2.44
C GLN A 120 18.38 -3.20 1.70
N GLN A 121 19.56 -3.04 2.28
CA GLN A 121 20.79 -3.53 1.68
C GLN A 121 20.86 -5.07 1.66
N GLN A 122 20.36 -5.72 2.72
CA GLN A 122 20.29 -7.18 2.79
C GLN A 122 19.31 -7.74 1.75
N GLU A 123 18.11 -7.17 1.63
CA GLU A 123 17.11 -7.55 0.63
C GLU A 123 17.68 -7.41 -0.79
N LYS A 124 18.42 -6.33 -1.06
CA LYS A 124 19.06 -6.12 -2.37
C LYS A 124 20.05 -7.23 -2.72
N ILE A 125 20.83 -7.70 -1.74
CA ILE A 125 21.78 -8.81 -1.93
C ILE A 125 21.03 -10.12 -2.18
N GLU A 126 19.96 -10.38 -1.44
CA GLU A 126 19.14 -11.58 -1.59
C GLU A 126 18.44 -11.63 -2.95
N ILE A 127 17.82 -10.52 -3.36
CA ILE A 127 17.21 -10.38 -4.69
C ILE A 127 18.24 -10.63 -5.80
N ALA A 128 19.47 -10.15 -5.65
CA ALA A 128 20.53 -10.40 -6.63
C ALA A 128 20.87 -11.90 -6.74
N LYS A 129 21.03 -12.58 -5.59
CA LYS A 129 21.28 -14.03 -5.56
C LYS A 129 20.15 -14.83 -6.20
N LEU A 130 18.90 -14.51 -5.86
CA LEU A 130 17.72 -15.17 -6.43
C LEU A 130 17.61 -14.94 -7.95
N LYS A 131 18.01 -13.76 -8.45
CA LYS A 131 18.07 -13.51 -9.89
C LYS A 131 19.13 -14.36 -10.58
N ASP A 132 20.30 -14.52 -9.97
CA ASP A 132 21.37 -15.36 -10.51
C ASP A 132 20.96 -16.84 -10.53
N GLU A 133 20.32 -17.33 -9.46
CA GLU A 133 19.79 -18.69 -9.38
C GLU A 133 18.67 -18.94 -10.41
N ARG A 134 17.71 -18.01 -10.54
CA ARG A 134 16.68 -18.08 -11.58
C ARG A 134 17.29 -18.20 -12.98
N LEU A 135 18.33 -17.41 -13.26
CA LEU A 135 18.99 -17.41 -14.56
C LEU A 135 19.77 -18.72 -14.80
N TYR A 136 20.37 -19.29 -13.77
CA TYR A 136 20.98 -20.61 -13.82
C TYR A 136 19.95 -21.72 -14.11
N LEU A 137 18.84 -21.73 -13.37
CA LEU A 137 17.78 -22.72 -13.54
C LEU A 137 17.13 -22.65 -14.93
N LEU A 138 16.92 -21.44 -15.48
CA LEU A 138 16.43 -21.28 -16.86
C LEU A 138 17.37 -21.91 -17.89
N LYS A 139 18.68 -21.67 -17.76
CA LYS A 139 19.69 -22.31 -18.65
C LYS A 139 19.67 -23.84 -18.54
N LEU A 140 19.48 -24.37 -17.33
CA LEU A 140 19.38 -25.80 -17.11
C LEU A 140 18.13 -26.39 -17.76
N ILE A 141 16.98 -25.72 -17.63
CA ILE A 141 15.73 -26.13 -18.28
C ILE A 141 15.90 -26.15 -19.81
N ASP A 142 16.52 -25.13 -20.39
CA ASP A 142 16.74 -25.08 -21.84
C ASP A 142 17.64 -26.22 -22.31
N LYS A 143 18.74 -26.50 -21.59
CA LYS A 143 19.61 -27.64 -21.86
C LYS A 143 18.84 -28.97 -21.79
N MET A 144 18.03 -29.18 -20.76
CA MET A 144 17.25 -30.41 -20.61
C MET A 144 16.18 -30.56 -21.72
N LYS A 145 15.59 -29.45 -22.18
CA LYS A 145 14.66 -29.47 -23.31
C LYS A 145 15.37 -29.85 -24.62
N GLU A 146 16.57 -29.34 -24.87
CA GLU A 146 17.37 -29.72 -26.04
C GLU A 146 17.74 -31.20 -26.01
N GLU A 147 18.19 -31.71 -24.85
CA GLU A 147 18.49 -33.14 -24.67
C GLU A 147 17.26 -34.02 -24.90
N LYS A 148 16.09 -33.61 -24.37
CA LYS A 148 14.82 -34.31 -24.61
C LYS A 148 14.48 -34.37 -26.10
N CYS A 149 14.53 -33.25 -26.82
CA CYS A 149 14.25 -33.21 -28.26
C CYS A 149 15.21 -34.11 -29.06
N SER A 150 16.49 -34.14 -28.68
CA SER A 150 17.49 -35.03 -29.29
C SER A 150 17.16 -36.50 -29.06
N LEU A 151 16.83 -36.89 -27.83
CA LEU A 151 16.45 -38.26 -27.49
C LEU A 151 15.16 -38.70 -28.17
N GLU A 152 14.14 -37.84 -28.23
CA GLU A 152 12.90 -38.11 -28.96
C GLU A 152 13.16 -38.38 -30.44
N THR A 153 14.06 -37.62 -31.06
CA THR A 153 14.49 -37.85 -32.45
C THR A 153 15.17 -39.20 -32.62
N GLN A 154 16.04 -39.58 -31.68
CA GLN A 154 16.70 -40.90 -31.70
C GLN A 154 15.69 -42.04 -31.53
N VAL A 155 14.73 -41.91 -30.61
CA VAL A 155 13.67 -42.90 -30.42
C VAL A 155 12.81 -43.05 -31.67
N ALA A 156 12.44 -41.94 -32.32
CA ALA A 156 11.69 -41.98 -33.58
C ALA A 156 12.47 -42.73 -34.68
N LYS A 157 13.78 -42.47 -34.80
CA LYS A 157 14.64 -43.16 -35.76
C LYS A 157 14.74 -44.67 -35.47
N LEU A 158 14.94 -45.05 -34.21
CA LEU A 158 14.99 -46.45 -33.80
C LEU A 158 13.67 -47.19 -34.04
N ARG A 159 12.53 -46.55 -33.75
CA ARG A 159 11.21 -47.12 -34.06
C ARG A 159 11.05 -47.39 -35.56
N LYS A 160 11.50 -46.46 -36.40
CA LYS A 160 11.47 -46.62 -37.87
C LYS A 160 12.35 -47.80 -38.31
N THR A 161 13.59 -47.89 -37.84
CA THR A 161 14.50 -48.99 -38.22
C THR A 161 13.97 -50.34 -37.75
N VAL A 162 13.40 -50.41 -36.54
CA VAL A 162 12.78 -51.65 -36.04
C VAL A 162 11.62 -52.08 -36.93
N ALA A 163 10.75 -51.16 -37.33
CA ALA A 163 9.65 -51.47 -38.24
C ALA A 163 10.15 -51.96 -39.62
N GLU A 164 11.22 -51.38 -40.14
CA GLU A 164 11.85 -51.82 -41.39
C GLU A 164 12.43 -53.25 -41.28
N GLU A 165 13.12 -53.57 -40.19
CA GLU A 165 13.66 -54.93 -39.96
C GLU A 165 12.55 -55.97 -39.74
N TYR A 166 11.47 -55.62 -39.01
CA TYR A 166 10.31 -56.51 -38.88
C TYR A 166 9.69 -56.85 -40.23
N LEU A 167 9.57 -55.87 -41.14
CA LEU A 167 9.06 -56.10 -42.48
C LEU A 167 9.99 -57.02 -43.29
N ARG A 168 11.31 -56.85 -43.19
CA ARG A 168 12.28 -57.75 -43.84
C ARG A 168 12.17 -59.19 -43.34
N TYR A 169 12.04 -59.37 -42.03
CA TYR A 169 11.87 -60.70 -41.43
C TYR A 169 10.61 -61.40 -41.93
N LEU A 170 9.48 -60.70 -42.02
CA LEU A 170 8.23 -61.26 -42.56
C LEU A 170 8.40 -61.72 -44.02
N ASN A 171 9.00 -60.88 -44.86
CA ASN A 171 9.26 -61.22 -46.26
C ASN A 171 10.17 -62.47 -46.38
N GLU A 172 11.17 -62.60 -45.51
CA GLU A 172 12.04 -63.78 -45.49
C GLU A 172 11.32 -65.05 -45.03
N CYS A 173 10.46 -64.94 -44.01
CA CYS A 173 9.62 -66.06 -43.55
C CYS A 173 8.70 -66.56 -44.66
N ASP A 174 8.06 -65.67 -45.40
CA ASP A 174 7.19 -66.03 -46.53
C ASP A 174 7.97 -66.73 -47.64
N ALA A 175 9.18 -66.27 -47.97
CA ALA A 175 10.06 -66.92 -48.93
C ALA A 175 10.47 -68.34 -48.50
N ARG A 176 10.83 -68.53 -47.22
CA ARG A 176 11.16 -69.86 -46.66
C ARG A 176 9.97 -70.82 -46.70
N LYS A 177 8.76 -70.32 -46.45
CA LYS A 177 7.55 -71.13 -46.52
C LYS A 177 7.29 -71.66 -47.93
N LEU A 178 7.55 -70.85 -48.96
CA LEU A 178 7.48 -71.28 -50.36
C LEU A 178 8.52 -72.35 -50.67
N LEU A 179 9.79 -72.15 -50.27
CA LEU A 179 10.85 -73.13 -50.48
C LEU A 179 10.57 -74.47 -49.79
N LEU A 180 9.97 -74.46 -48.60
CA LEU A 180 9.58 -75.69 -47.90
C LEU A 180 8.47 -76.45 -48.61
N LEU A 181 7.53 -75.75 -49.27
CA LEU A 181 6.52 -76.40 -50.09
C LEU A 181 7.16 -77.12 -51.28
N ASP A 182 8.07 -76.44 -51.99
CA ASP A 182 8.82 -77.01 -53.11
C ASP A 182 9.66 -78.22 -52.65
N LEU A 183 10.30 -78.12 -51.49
CA LEU A 183 11.10 -79.22 -50.92
C LEU A 183 10.21 -80.40 -50.53
N ASN A 184 9.08 -80.17 -49.89
CA ASN A 184 8.17 -81.25 -49.48
C ASN A 184 7.56 -81.98 -50.68
N GLU A 185 7.39 -81.28 -51.82
CA GLU A 185 7.03 -81.87 -53.11
C GLU A 185 8.14 -82.78 -53.66
N MET A 186 9.41 -82.42 -53.44
CA MET A 186 10.59 -83.23 -53.80
C MET A 186 10.84 -84.44 -52.87
N TYR A 187 10.51 -84.36 -51.58
CA TYR A 187 10.74 -85.43 -50.59
C TYR A 187 9.69 -86.55 -50.62
N GLN A 188 8.65 -86.42 -51.45
CA GLN A 188 7.66 -87.48 -51.66
C GLN A 188 8.18 -88.66 -52.51
N ASP A 189 9.39 -88.55 -53.07
CA ASP A 189 9.89 -89.44 -54.13
C ASP A 189 11.02 -90.40 -53.73
N VAL A 190 11.57 -90.33 -52.51
CA VAL A 190 12.70 -91.21 -52.13
C VAL A 190 12.67 -91.60 -50.66
N LEU A 191 12.09 -92.77 -50.36
CA LEU A 191 12.35 -93.46 -49.10
C LEU A 191 12.69 -94.93 -49.41
N GLU A 192 13.91 -95.35 -49.08
CA GLU A 192 14.16 -96.61 -48.39
C GLU A 192 15.63 -96.71 -47.93
N GLU A 193 15.83 -97.18 -46.70
CA GLU A 193 17.12 -97.28 -46.02
C GLU A 193 17.56 -98.74 -45.92
N ASP A 194 18.72 -99.05 -46.50
CA ASP A 194 19.34 -100.38 -46.49
C ASP A 194 20.33 -100.54 -45.30
N THR A 195 20.51 -101.75 -44.80
CA THR A 195 21.37 -102.13 -43.66
C THR A 195 22.87 -101.77 -43.83
N VAL A 196 23.29 -101.40 -45.04
CA VAL A 196 24.57 -100.70 -45.32
C VAL A 196 24.62 -99.32 -44.66
N LYS A 197 23.48 -98.61 -44.60
CA LYS A 197 23.32 -97.32 -43.94
C LYS A 197 23.60 -97.37 -42.45
N LEU A 198 23.39 -98.49 -41.76
CA LEU A 198 23.72 -98.58 -40.34
C LEU A 198 25.24 -98.68 -40.11
N LYS A 199 25.98 -99.37 -41.00
CA LYS A 199 27.46 -99.40 -40.99
C LYS A 199 28.07 -98.08 -41.45
N VAL A 200 27.45 -97.44 -42.44
CA VAL A 200 27.80 -96.09 -42.89
C VAL A 200 27.48 -95.09 -41.78
N ALA A 201 26.33 -95.16 -41.12
CA ALA A 201 25.94 -94.31 -39.99
C ALA A 201 26.87 -94.50 -38.79
N LEU A 202 27.33 -95.72 -38.50
CA LEU A 202 28.34 -95.93 -37.45
C LEU A 202 29.71 -95.31 -37.83
N ARG A 203 30.11 -95.44 -39.10
CA ARG A 203 31.36 -94.83 -39.61
C ARG A 203 31.26 -93.30 -39.63
N VAL A 204 30.11 -92.78 -40.05
CA VAL A 204 29.73 -91.38 -40.09
C VAL A 204 29.68 -90.84 -38.66
N ALA A 205 29.03 -91.52 -37.71
CA ALA A 205 29.02 -91.12 -36.30
C ALA A 205 30.43 -91.07 -35.67
N ARG A 206 31.34 -91.96 -36.07
CA ARG A 206 32.75 -91.90 -35.63
C ARG A 206 33.53 -90.75 -36.29
N GLN A 207 33.29 -90.50 -37.56
CA GLN A 207 33.83 -89.34 -38.26
C GLN A 207 33.27 -88.03 -37.70
N ASP A 208 31.98 -87.98 -37.38
CA ASP A 208 31.29 -86.84 -36.79
C ASP A 208 31.76 -86.60 -35.36
N LEU A 209 32.02 -87.66 -34.58
CA LEU A 209 32.67 -87.52 -33.27
C LEU A 209 34.05 -86.89 -33.40
N THR A 210 34.84 -87.35 -34.38
CA THR A 210 36.19 -86.83 -34.61
C THR A 210 36.14 -85.39 -35.11
N LYS A 211 35.20 -85.08 -36.00
CA LYS A 211 34.94 -83.75 -36.53
C LYS A 211 34.46 -82.82 -35.41
N ALA A 212 33.50 -83.24 -34.59
CA ALA A 212 33.03 -82.50 -33.43
C ALA A 212 34.16 -82.28 -32.41
N GLN A 213 35.06 -83.25 -32.21
CA GLN A 213 36.21 -83.08 -31.33
C GLN A 213 37.21 -82.07 -31.91
N VAL A 214 37.43 -82.07 -33.22
CA VAL A 214 38.26 -81.08 -33.92
C VAL A 214 37.61 -79.70 -33.89
N ASP A 215 36.31 -79.61 -34.13
CA ASP A 215 35.54 -78.37 -34.07
C ASP A 215 35.50 -77.83 -32.63
N LEU A 216 35.38 -78.70 -31.63
CA LEU A 216 35.48 -78.36 -30.21
C LEU A 216 36.88 -77.84 -29.86
N ASN A 217 37.93 -78.51 -30.32
CA ASN A 217 39.31 -78.06 -30.12
C ASN A 217 39.58 -76.74 -30.87
N THR A 218 38.98 -76.55 -32.05
CA THR A 218 39.07 -75.33 -32.85
C THR A 218 38.29 -74.19 -32.19
N MET A 219 37.11 -74.46 -31.63
CA MET A 219 36.36 -73.52 -30.79
C MET A 219 37.13 -73.21 -29.51
N GLN A 220 37.70 -74.18 -28.82
CA GLN A 220 38.53 -73.92 -27.64
C GLN A 220 39.77 -73.08 -27.97
N ALA A 221 40.40 -73.30 -29.13
CA ALA A 221 41.52 -72.49 -29.61
C ALA A 221 41.07 -71.08 -30.02
N ASN A 222 39.96 -70.96 -30.75
CA ASN A 222 39.40 -69.68 -31.19
C ASN A 222 38.88 -68.84 -30.03
N TYR A 223 38.37 -69.47 -28.96
CA TYR A 223 37.78 -68.82 -27.79
C TYR A 223 38.72 -68.81 -26.57
N GLY A 224 39.96 -69.29 -26.70
CA GLY A 224 40.95 -69.27 -25.62
C GLY A 224 41.46 -67.87 -25.27
N ASP A 225 41.32 -66.91 -26.20
CA ASP A 225 41.87 -65.54 -26.09
C ASP A 225 40.91 -64.45 -26.62
N VAL A 226 39.60 -64.73 -26.67
CA VAL A 226 38.59 -63.80 -27.26
C VAL A 226 38.28 -62.57 -26.43
N VAL A 227 38.65 -62.56 -25.14
CA VAL A 227 38.56 -61.35 -24.31
C VAL A 227 39.84 -61.26 -23.48
N PRO A 228 40.75 -60.32 -23.80
CA PRO A 228 41.90 -60.05 -22.96
C PRO A 228 41.42 -59.83 -21.52
N ARG A 229 42.05 -60.50 -20.56
CA ARG A 229 41.65 -60.45 -19.14
C ARG A 229 41.50 -59.00 -18.63
N ARG A 230 42.34 -58.09 -19.14
CA ARG A 230 42.26 -56.64 -18.88
C ARG A 230 40.93 -56.03 -19.31
N ASP A 231 40.41 -56.39 -20.47
CA ASP A 231 39.15 -55.85 -21.00
C ASP A 231 37.95 -56.42 -20.26
N PHE A 232 38.03 -57.69 -19.83
CA PHE A 232 37.03 -58.29 -18.94
C PHE A 232 37.00 -57.60 -17.57
N GLU A 233 38.17 -57.45 -16.93
CA GLU A 233 38.29 -56.77 -15.62
C GLU A 233 37.82 -55.31 -15.71
N LEU A 234 38.13 -54.62 -16.82
CA LEU A 234 37.64 -53.25 -17.06
C LEU A 234 36.11 -53.21 -17.23
N GLN A 235 35.54 -54.19 -17.93
CA GLN A 235 34.09 -54.25 -18.14
C GLN A 235 33.35 -54.66 -16.86
N GLU A 236 33.92 -55.55 -16.06
CA GLU A 236 33.43 -55.94 -14.73
C GLU A 236 33.47 -54.75 -13.77
N GLN A 237 34.56 -53.96 -13.78
CA GLN A 237 34.64 -52.73 -13.01
C GLN A 237 33.54 -51.73 -13.41
N LYS A 238 33.34 -51.51 -14.72
CA LYS A 238 32.27 -50.63 -15.22
C LYS A 238 30.89 -51.13 -14.81
N TYR A 239 30.66 -52.44 -14.86
CA TYR A 239 29.41 -53.04 -14.43
C TYR A 239 29.17 -52.80 -12.94
N ASN A 240 30.18 -53.03 -12.10
CA ASN A 240 30.09 -52.80 -10.66
C ASN A 240 29.85 -51.31 -10.33
N ASP A 241 30.52 -50.40 -11.03
CA ASP A 241 30.30 -48.95 -10.88
C ASP A 241 28.87 -48.56 -11.29
N LEU A 242 28.35 -49.14 -12.37
CA LEU A 242 26.98 -48.90 -12.83
C LEU A 242 25.95 -49.48 -11.86
N ALA A 243 26.20 -50.68 -11.33
CA ALA A 243 25.35 -51.33 -10.33
C ALA A 243 25.28 -50.51 -9.04
N ASN A 244 26.42 -49.98 -8.59
CA ASN A 244 26.46 -49.08 -7.43
C ASN A 244 25.67 -47.79 -7.68
N LYS A 245 25.83 -47.17 -8.87
CA LYS A 245 25.05 -45.97 -9.25
C LYS A 245 23.54 -46.23 -9.34
N LEU A 246 23.15 -47.41 -9.83
CA LEU A 246 21.74 -47.82 -9.85
C LEU A 246 21.23 -47.99 -8.42
N SER A 247 22.01 -48.61 -7.53
CA SER A 247 21.64 -48.76 -6.13
C SER A 247 21.49 -47.43 -5.40
N THR A 248 22.36 -46.45 -5.67
CA THR A 248 22.23 -45.11 -5.07
C THR A 248 21.01 -44.38 -5.61
N LEU A 249 20.79 -44.42 -6.93
CA LEU A 249 19.64 -43.75 -7.55
C LEU A 249 18.31 -44.36 -7.11
N GLN A 250 18.28 -45.68 -6.91
CA GLN A 250 17.12 -46.37 -6.35
C GLN A 250 16.82 -45.87 -4.94
N LYS A 251 17.83 -45.73 -4.09
CA LYS A 251 17.68 -45.20 -2.74
C LYS A 251 17.18 -43.76 -2.75
N ASP A 252 17.78 -42.90 -3.57
CA ASP A 252 17.36 -41.49 -3.69
C ASP A 252 15.89 -41.38 -4.16
N PHE A 253 15.46 -42.29 -5.04
CA PHE A 253 14.06 -42.36 -5.48
C PHE A 253 13.11 -42.80 -4.36
N ASP A 254 13.50 -43.79 -3.56
CA ASP A 254 12.73 -44.23 -2.40
C ASP A 254 12.63 -43.11 -1.35
N ASP A 255 13.74 -42.42 -1.05
CA ASP A 255 13.77 -41.28 -0.12
C ASP A 255 12.86 -40.13 -0.62
N LEU A 256 12.92 -39.79 -1.91
CA LEU A 256 12.07 -38.75 -2.50
C LEU A 256 10.57 -39.12 -2.49
N ARG A 257 10.26 -40.40 -2.69
CA ARG A 257 8.87 -40.89 -2.60
C ARG A 257 8.33 -40.72 -1.18
N ASP A 258 9.13 -41.06 -0.17
CA ASP A 258 8.73 -40.97 1.23
C ASP A 258 8.56 -39.48 1.64
N GLU A 259 9.44 -38.59 1.20
CA GLU A 259 9.28 -37.13 1.39
C GLU A 259 8.00 -36.59 0.73
N TYR A 260 7.69 -37.06 -0.48
CA TYR A 260 6.47 -36.69 -1.19
C TYR A 260 5.22 -37.15 -0.44
N GLU A 261 5.24 -38.36 0.14
CA GLU A 261 4.12 -38.89 0.94
C GLU A 261 3.89 -38.04 2.20
N ILE A 262 4.96 -37.66 2.90
CA ILE A 262 4.89 -36.74 4.06
C ILE A 262 4.31 -35.39 3.63
N MET A 263 4.79 -34.82 2.52
CA MET A 263 4.30 -33.54 2.00
C MET A 263 2.81 -33.60 1.66
N LEU A 264 2.36 -34.71 1.07
CA LEU A 264 0.97 -34.95 0.73
C LEU A 264 0.08 -34.96 1.99
N ASP A 265 0.54 -35.58 3.07
CA ASP A 265 -0.20 -35.63 4.33
C ASP A 265 -0.24 -34.27 5.03
N ILE A 266 0.86 -33.51 5.03
CA ILE A 266 0.87 -32.12 5.52
C ILE A 266 -0.13 -31.27 4.73
N HIS A 267 -0.15 -31.40 3.40
CA HIS A 267 -1.08 -30.65 2.57
C HIS A 267 -2.56 -30.99 2.89
N LYS A 268 -2.88 -32.27 3.11
CA LYS A 268 -4.22 -32.68 3.55
C LYS A 268 -4.58 -32.03 4.90
N GLN A 269 -3.66 -32.08 5.87
CA GLN A 269 -3.89 -31.48 7.18
C GLN A 269 -4.12 -29.96 7.09
N VAL A 270 -3.33 -29.25 6.29
CA VAL A 270 -3.51 -27.80 6.08
C VAL A 270 -4.85 -27.49 5.40
N ALA A 271 -5.31 -28.33 4.48
CA ALA A 271 -6.63 -28.18 3.86
C ALA A 271 -7.76 -28.38 4.90
N ASP A 272 -7.65 -29.39 5.74
CA ASP A 272 -8.61 -29.63 6.83
C ASP A 272 -8.62 -28.47 7.83
N ASP A 273 -7.45 -27.96 8.22
CA ASP A 273 -7.30 -26.81 9.12
C ASP A 273 -7.97 -25.56 8.53
N ARG A 274 -7.72 -25.27 7.25
CA ARG A 274 -8.36 -24.15 6.53
C ARG A 274 -9.89 -24.26 6.58
N ASP A 275 -10.42 -25.43 6.29
CA ASP A 275 -11.86 -25.66 6.25
C ASP A 275 -12.47 -25.55 7.66
N ARG A 276 -11.75 -25.99 8.71
CA ARG A 276 -12.14 -25.74 10.11
C ARG A 276 -12.19 -24.26 10.45
N TYR A 277 -11.12 -23.51 10.17
CA TYR A 277 -11.09 -22.06 10.44
C TYR A 277 -12.16 -21.29 9.67
N PHE A 278 -12.45 -21.69 8.43
CA PHE A 278 -13.54 -21.10 7.65
C PHE A 278 -14.90 -21.31 8.30
N ASN A 279 -15.17 -22.53 8.79
CA ASN A 279 -16.41 -22.83 9.52
C ASN A 279 -16.50 -22.06 10.85
N ASP A 280 -15.39 -21.96 11.59
CA ASP A 280 -15.33 -21.18 12.82
C ASP A 280 -15.58 -19.69 12.56
N LEU A 281 -15.01 -19.13 11.49
CA LEU A 281 -15.25 -17.74 11.07
C LEU A 281 -16.74 -17.50 10.79
N ILE A 282 -17.37 -18.40 10.04
CA ILE A 282 -18.83 -18.33 9.77
C ILE A 282 -19.61 -18.40 11.08
N ASN A 283 -19.23 -19.30 11.99
CA ASN A 283 -19.93 -19.47 13.26
C ASN A 283 -19.80 -18.21 14.13
N VAL A 284 -18.59 -17.67 14.29
CA VAL A 284 -18.33 -16.41 15.00
C VAL A 284 -19.10 -15.26 14.37
N GLN A 285 -19.14 -15.15 13.04
CA GLN A 285 -19.95 -14.13 12.35
C GLN A 285 -21.44 -14.25 12.67
N ARG A 286 -21.95 -15.49 12.79
CA ARG A 286 -23.35 -15.74 13.16
C ARG A 286 -23.66 -15.47 14.63
N THR A 287 -22.73 -15.72 15.54
CA THR A 287 -22.94 -15.63 16.99
C THR A 287 -22.53 -14.28 17.61
N SER A 288 -21.70 -13.48 16.94
CA SER A 288 -21.11 -12.26 17.54
C SER A 288 -22.10 -11.11 17.72
N THR A 289 -23.22 -11.08 17.00
CA THR A 289 -24.32 -10.14 17.26
C THR A 289 -25.66 -10.77 16.88
N PRO A 290 -26.58 -11.04 17.85
CA PRO A 290 -27.95 -11.35 17.49
C PRO A 290 -28.51 -10.17 16.71
N ARG A 291 -28.85 -10.40 15.44
CA ARG A 291 -29.41 -9.37 14.56
C ARG A 291 -30.68 -8.82 15.21
N PRO A 292 -30.85 -7.49 15.35
CA PRO A 292 -32.06 -6.92 15.94
C PRO A 292 -33.31 -7.41 15.20
N ASP A 293 -34.38 -7.66 15.95
CA ASP A 293 -35.68 -8.00 15.36
C ASP A 293 -36.33 -6.73 14.81
N TRP A 294 -36.08 -6.47 13.53
CA TRP A 294 -36.55 -5.28 12.81
C TRP A 294 -38.06 -5.19 12.67
N ASN A 295 -38.81 -6.27 12.91
CA ASN A 295 -40.27 -6.21 12.84
C ASN A 295 -40.86 -5.33 13.96
N LYS A 296 -40.16 -5.22 15.09
CA LYS A 296 -40.57 -4.38 16.23
C LYS A 296 -40.50 -2.88 15.95
N CYS A 297 -39.73 -2.47 14.94
CA CYS A 297 -39.57 -1.05 14.61
C CYS A 297 -40.87 -0.42 14.06
N GLY A 298 -41.77 -1.24 13.50
CA GLY A 298 -43.09 -0.77 13.07
C GLY A 298 -43.93 -0.16 14.21
N ASP A 299 -43.71 -0.58 15.46
CA ASP A 299 -44.43 -0.08 16.63
C ASP A 299 -43.93 1.28 17.12
N VAL A 300 -42.69 1.65 16.77
CA VAL A 300 -42.01 2.85 17.27
C VAL A 300 -41.98 3.97 16.21
N VAL A 301 -41.99 3.61 14.93
CA VAL A 301 -41.92 4.59 13.83
C VAL A 301 -43.29 5.24 13.58
N LEU A 302 -43.30 6.56 13.47
CA LEU A 302 -44.49 7.34 13.11
C LEU A 302 -45.00 6.90 11.73
N GLY A 303 -46.21 6.35 11.65
CA GLY A 303 -46.77 5.76 10.43
C GLY A 303 -46.77 4.22 10.40
N GLY A 304 -46.32 3.58 11.48
CA GLY A 304 -46.57 2.17 11.73
C GLY A 304 -45.78 1.20 10.83
N ASN A 305 -46.25 -0.04 10.79
CA ASN A 305 -45.60 -1.12 10.06
C ASN A 305 -45.57 -0.90 8.53
N GLU A 306 -46.56 -0.20 7.95
CA GLU A 306 -46.61 0.08 6.51
C GLU A 306 -45.48 1.03 6.06
N ARG A 307 -45.25 2.09 6.83
CA ARG A 307 -44.16 3.03 6.56
C ARG A 307 -42.81 2.39 6.82
N TRP A 308 -42.67 1.61 7.89
CA TRP A 308 -41.45 0.86 8.17
C TRP A 308 -41.13 -0.17 7.07
N SER A 309 -42.15 -0.89 6.60
CA SER A 309 -42.00 -1.83 5.47
C SER A 309 -41.43 -1.10 4.25
N SER A 310 -42.01 0.05 3.89
CA SER A 310 -41.54 0.87 2.76
C SER A 310 -40.11 1.39 2.92
N LEU A 311 -39.71 1.76 4.14
CA LEU A 311 -38.37 2.28 4.44
C LEU A 311 -37.30 1.18 4.53
N SER A 312 -37.71 -0.04 4.88
CA SER A 312 -36.80 -1.18 5.10
C SER A 312 -36.49 -1.99 3.83
N VAL A 313 -37.29 -1.85 2.77
CA VAL A 313 -37.10 -2.61 1.52
C VAL A 313 -35.70 -2.39 0.95
N GLY A 314 -34.97 -3.49 0.73
CA GLY A 314 -33.67 -3.47 0.08
C GLY A 314 -32.52 -2.92 0.95
N LYS A 315 -32.73 -2.71 2.25
CA LYS A 315 -31.72 -2.19 3.18
C LYS A 315 -31.03 -3.30 3.98
N THR A 316 -29.73 -3.14 4.23
CA THR A 316 -28.98 -4.01 5.16
C THR A 316 -29.32 -3.66 6.61
N SER A 317 -28.99 -4.52 7.57
CA SER A 317 -29.29 -4.20 8.98
C SER A 317 -28.54 -3.01 9.53
N ASP A 318 -27.32 -2.78 9.05
CA ASP A 318 -26.57 -1.57 9.40
C ASP A 318 -27.30 -0.32 8.87
N GLN A 319 -27.74 -0.35 7.62
CA GLN A 319 -28.54 0.73 7.03
C GLN A 319 -29.90 0.92 7.72
N LEU A 320 -30.51 -0.16 8.23
CA LEU A 320 -31.76 -0.07 9.01
C LEU A 320 -31.57 0.65 10.34
N VAL A 321 -30.38 0.57 10.96
CA VAL A 321 -30.05 1.36 12.16
C VAL A 321 -30.12 2.84 11.82
N ASP A 322 -29.47 3.28 10.73
CA ASP A 322 -29.47 4.68 10.32
C ASP A 322 -30.87 5.19 9.99
N VAL A 323 -31.65 4.39 9.26
CA VAL A 323 -33.06 4.72 8.93
C VAL A 323 -33.90 4.87 10.20
N LEU A 324 -33.73 3.98 11.18
CA LEU A 324 -34.44 4.06 12.46
C LEU A 324 -34.03 5.30 13.27
N LEU A 325 -32.72 5.58 13.36
CA LEU A 325 -32.19 6.74 14.07
C LEU A 325 -32.67 8.05 13.44
N GLU A 326 -32.75 8.10 12.11
CA GLU A 326 -33.32 9.24 11.39
C GLU A 326 -34.81 9.45 11.67
N GLU A 327 -35.61 8.39 11.65
CA GLU A 327 -37.06 8.49 11.88
C GLU A 327 -37.38 8.92 13.32
N ILE A 328 -36.72 8.32 14.31
CA ILE A 328 -36.87 8.70 15.72
C ILE A 328 -36.33 10.11 15.95
N GLY A 329 -35.12 10.37 15.46
CA GLY A 329 -34.46 11.66 15.63
C GLY A 329 -35.20 12.81 14.93
N ALA A 330 -35.87 12.56 13.81
CA ALA A 330 -36.67 13.58 13.13
C ALA A 330 -37.89 14.02 13.95
N GLY A 331 -38.53 13.08 14.65
CA GLY A 331 -39.61 13.39 15.59
C GLY A 331 -39.11 14.25 16.75
N LEU A 332 -38.06 13.78 17.43
CA LEU A 332 -37.45 14.49 18.57
C LEU A 332 -36.92 15.88 18.19
N LEU A 333 -36.34 16.01 16.99
CA LEU A 333 -35.84 17.30 16.50
C LEU A 333 -36.99 18.28 16.21
N ARG A 334 -38.18 17.82 15.82
CA ARG A 334 -39.36 18.69 15.63
C ARG A 334 -40.00 19.12 16.94
N GLU A 335 -39.96 18.26 17.95
CA GLU A 335 -40.49 18.56 19.29
C GLU A 335 -39.59 19.56 20.04
N ARG A 336 -38.28 19.56 19.77
CA ARG A 336 -37.33 20.46 20.42
C ARG A 336 -37.47 21.91 19.94
N ASP A 337 -37.80 22.83 20.86
CA ASP A 337 -37.96 24.26 20.53
C ASP A 337 -36.65 25.05 20.52
N THR A 338 -35.68 24.67 21.35
CA THR A 338 -34.39 25.38 21.47
C THR A 338 -33.21 24.42 21.59
N PHE A 339 -32.07 24.84 21.03
CA PHE A 339 -30.76 24.22 21.17
C PHE A 339 -29.92 24.99 22.20
N THR A 340 -29.00 24.28 22.85
CA THR A 340 -28.00 24.89 23.72
C THR A 340 -26.78 25.27 22.89
N GLY A 341 -26.39 26.55 22.93
CA GLY A 341 -25.17 27.05 22.30
C GLY A 341 -23.93 26.36 22.86
N ARG A 342 -22.93 26.12 22.00
CA ARG A 342 -21.74 25.33 22.32
C ARG A 342 -20.64 26.11 23.05
N GLY A 343 -20.79 27.43 23.19
CA GLY A 343 -19.77 28.29 23.80
C GLY A 343 -18.97 29.10 22.77
N ARG A 344 -18.15 30.05 23.25
CA ARG A 344 -17.30 30.92 22.41
C ARG A 344 -15.82 30.51 22.29
N SER A 345 -15.47 29.27 22.66
CA SER A 345 -14.09 28.78 22.56
C SER A 345 -13.58 28.77 21.11
N GLU A 346 -12.29 29.05 20.92
CA GLU A 346 -11.62 28.95 19.61
C GLU A 346 -11.67 27.53 19.02
N ARG A 347 -11.79 26.48 19.88
CA ARG A 347 -11.91 25.08 19.45
C ARG A 347 -13.25 24.76 18.79
N ILE A 348 -14.26 25.61 18.94
CA ILE A 348 -15.59 25.45 18.34
C ILE A 348 -15.57 26.13 16.97
N PRO A 349 -16.17 25.55 15.92
CA PRO A 349 -16.24 26.21 14.61
C PRO A 349 -16.97 27.55 14.68
N PRO A 350 -16.56 28.59 13.93
CA PRO A 350 -17.15 29.94 13.99
C PRO A 350 -18.68 29.93 13.85
N TYR A 351 -19.21 29.09 12.98
CA TYR A 351 -20.63 28.91 12.73
C TYR A 351 -21.43 28.28 13.90
N LEU A 352 -20.76 27.81 14.96
CA LEU A 352 -21.39 27.30 16.19
C LEU A 352 -21.01 28.10 17.44
N ARG A 353 -20.22 29.17 17.34
CA ARG A 353 -19.75 29.97 18.50
C ARG A 353 -20.83 30.91 19.04
N CYS A 354 -21.81 30.33 19.74
CA CYS A 354 -22.89 31.07 20.39
C CYS A 354 -23.08 30.57 21.83
N ASP A 355 -23.42 31.49 22.73
CA ASP A 355 -23.81 31.18 24.11
C ASP A 355 -25.33 31.29 24.26
N GLY A 356 -25.90 30.56 25.21
CA GLY A 356 -27.33 30.64 25.52
C GLY A 356 -28.20 29.71 24.66
N LEU A 357 -29.48 30.03 24.56
CA LEU A 357 -30.47 29.21 23.85
C LEU A 357 -30.68 29.75 22.44
N VAL A 358 -30.61 28.85 21.46
CA VAL A 358 -30.78 29.11 20.04
C VAL A 358 -32.10 28.49 19.58
N ARG A 359 -32.96 29.20 18.87
CA ARG A 359 -34.28 28.67 18.51
C ARG A 359 -34.18 27.70 17.35
N ASN A 360 -34.86 26.57 17.48
CA ASN A 360 -35.01 25.63 16.39
C ASN A 360 -36.07 26.14 15.39
N LYS A 361 -35.68 26.26 14.12
CA LYS A 361 -36.58 26.66 13.02
C LYS A 361 -37.47 25.52 12.52
N LYS A 362 -37.31 24.30 13.06
CA LYS A 362 -38.13 23.11 12.75
C LYS A 362 -38.22 22.83 11.25
N LEU A 363 -37.07 22.91 10.58
CA LEU A 363 -36.95 22.74 9.14
C LEU A 363 -37.27 21.31 8.72
N THR A 364 -37.90 21.17 7.55
CA THR A 364 -38.12 19.90 6.87
C THR A 364 -36.91 19.51 6.02
N LYS A 365 -36.79 18.21 5.69
CA LYS A 365 -35.74 17.70 4.78
C LYS A 365 -35.66 18.52 3.48
N LYS A 366 -36.81 18.83 2.87
CA LYS A 366 -36.88 19.59 1.60
C LYS A 366 -36.35 21.02 1.74
N GLU A 367 -36.67 21.70 2.83
CA GLU A 367 -36.20 23.08 3.09
C GLU A 367 -34.70 23.12 3.32
N VAL A 368 -34.15 22.16 4.07
CA VAL A 368 -32.70 22.04 4.26
C VAL A 368 -32.00 21.81 2.92
N VAL A 369 -32.53 20.91 2.07
CA VAL A 369 -31.97 20.70 0.71
C VAL A 369 -31.98 21.97 -0.12
N ALA A 370 -33.07 22.75 -0.09
CA ALA A 370 -33.18 24.00 -0.82
C ALA A 370 -32.13 25.03 -0.36
N LEU A 371 -31.96 25.17 0.96
CA LEU A 371 -30.93 26.05 1.55
C LEU A 371 -29.52 25.60 1.18
N LEU A 372 -29.22 24.30 1.19
CA LEU A 372 -27.91 23.81 0.78
C LEU A 372 -27.60 24.10 -0.69
N ARG A 373 -28.60 23.96 -1.57
CA ARG A 373 -28.44 24.33 -2.99
C ARG A 373 -28.19 25.83 -3.16
N GLU A 374 -28.85 26.67 -2.38
CA GLU A 374 -28.59 28.12 -2.37
C GLU A 374 -27.18 28.45 -1.89
N ILE A 375 -26.75 27.86 -0.77
CA ILE A 375 -25.40 28.03 -0.23
C ILE A 375 -24.37 27.64 -1.27
N TRP A 376 -24.53 26.48 -1.94
CA TRP A 376 -23.60 26.05 -2.98
C TRP A 376 -23.55 26.98 -4.19
N ARG A 377 -24.67 27.58 -4.59
CA ARG A 377 -24.69 28.56 -5.68
C ARG A 377 -23.96 29.85 -5.29
N GLU A 378 -24.11 30.34 -4.07
CA GLU A 378 -23.43 31.57 -3.62
C GLU A 378 -21.94 31.34 -3.27
N LYS A 379 -21.55 30.13 -2.86
CA LYS A 379 -20.18 29.79 -2.45
C LYS A 379 -19.16 29.86 -3.60
N ILE A 380 -19.58 29.89 -4.86
CA ILE A 380 -18.66 30.02 -6.02
C ILE A 380 -17.73 31.25 -5.90
N ILE A 381 -18.06 32.21 -5.01
CA ILE A 381 -17.36 33.47 -4.81
C ILE A 381 -16.37 33.47 -3.60
N SER A 382 -16.35 32.43 -2.74
CA SER A 382 -15.54 32.43 -1.50
C SER A 382 -14.88 31.07 -1.17
N ASP A 383 -13.61 31.10 -0.75
CA ASP A 383 -12.74 29.93 -0.68
C ASP A 383 -13.02 28.95 0.48
N HIS A 384 -13.60 29.40 1.61
CA HIS A 384 -13.75 28.55 2.82
C HIS A 384 -15.21 28.39 3.29
N LEU A 385 -15.77 27.16 3.17
CA LEU A 385 -17.18 26.87 3.49
C LEU A 385 -17.56 27.13 4.96
N PRO A 386 -16.79 26.69 5.98
CA PRO A 386 -17.11 26.98 7.38
C PRO A 386 -17.26 28.47 7.71
N ASP A 387 -16.42 29.32 7.09
CA ASP A 387 -16.45 30.76 7.35
C ASP A 387 -17.59 31.43 6.57
N PHE A 388 -17.87 30.94 5.36
CA PHE A 388 -19.00 31.38 4.55
C PHE A 388 -20.36 30.96 5.16
N PHE A 389 -20.43 29.81 5.84
CA PHE A 389 -21.69 29.21 6.27
C PHE A 389 -22.48 30.11 7.23
N LEU A 390 -21.82 30.72 8.22
CA LEU A 390 -22.46 31.70 9.12
C LEU A 390 -22.79 32.99 8.36
N GLY A 391 -21.86 33.49 7.55
CA GLY A 391 -22.02 34.71 6.74
C GLY A 391 -23.23 34.67 5.81
N PHE A 392 -23.54 33.51 5.22
CA PHE A 392 -24.72 33.31 4.40
C PHE A 392 -26.02 33.58 5.19
N PHE A 393 -26.15 33.02 6.40
CA PHE A 393 -27.34 33.23 7.22
C PHE A 393 -27.40 34.64 7.81
N GLN A 394 -26.26 35.25 8.15
CA GLN A 394 -26.19 36.66 8.57
C GLN A 394 -26.69 37.59 7.46
N LYS A 395 -26.25 37.37 6.21
CA LYS A 395 -26.68 38.14 5.04
C LYS A 395 -28.16 37.96 4.73
N LYS A 396 -28.67 36.73 4.80
CA LYS A 396 -30.04 36.39 4.38
C LYS A 396 -31.11 36.69 5.43
N TYR A 397 -30.81 36.48 6.72
CA TYR A 397 -31.81 36.56 7.80
C TYR A 397 -31.42 37.52 8.94
N GLY A 398 -30.27 38.19 8.83
CA GLY A 398 -29.76 39.14 9.83
C GLY A 398 -29.00 38.47 10.98
N GLU A 399 -28.13 39.24 11.63
CA GLU A 399 -27.26 38.80 12.73
C GLU A 399 -28.01 38.10 13.88
N ALA A 400 -29.16 38.64 14.28
CA ALA A 400 -29.91 38.14 15.43
C ALA A 400 -30.52 36.74 15.20
N ALA A 401 -30.79 36.36 13.95
CA ALA A 401 -31.39 35.07 13.61
C ALA A 401 -30.39 34.10 12.96
N ALA A 402 -29.18 34.55 12.62
CA ALA A 402 -28.19 33.75 11.91
C ALA A 402 -27.92 32.43 12.63
N PHE A 403 -27.59 32.48 13.92
CA PHE A 403 -27.33 31.28 14.72
C PHE A 403 -28.55 30.36 14.83
N ASP A 404 -29.78 30.88 14.91
CA ASP A 404 -31.01 30.07 14.89
C ASP A 404 -31.06 29.18 13.64
N TRP A 405 -30.78 29.77 12.47
CA TRP A 405 -30.75 29.05 11.20
C TRP A 405 -29.56 28.11 11.08
N THR A 406 -28.37 28.56 11.49
CA THR A 406 -27.14 27.77 11.42
C THR A 406 -27.23 26.51 12.28
N TYR A 407 -27.70 26.61 13.53
CA TYR A 407 -27.91 25.45 14.39
C TYR A 407 -29.01 24.53 13.87
N SER A 408 -30.12 25.09 13.38
CA SER A 408 -31.22 24.30 12.83
C SER A 408 -30.78 23.49 11.62
N VAL A 409 -30.03 24.10 10.69
CA VAL A 409 -29.49 23.38 9.53
C VAL A 409 -28.42 22.38 9.97
N TYR A 410 -27.48 22.77 10.84
CA TYR A 410 -26.42 21.89 11.32
C TYR A 410 -26.95 20.61 12.00
N GLU A 411 -27.94 20.71 12.89
CA GLU A 411 -28.51 19.54 13.56
C GLU A 411 -29.32 18.66 12.60
N ASN A 412 -29.96 19.23 11.57
CA ASN A 412 -30.60 18.45 10.50
C ASN A 412 -29.57 17.68 9.66
N LEU A 413 -28.44 18.31 9.32
CA LEU A 413 -27.36 17.69 8.55
C LEU A 413 -26.67 16.55 9.33
N LYS A 414 -26.52 16.73 10.64
CA LYS A 414 -25.95 15.71 11.52
C LYS A 414 -26.85 14.47 11.59
N LEU A 415 -28.17 14.68 11.54
CA LEU A 415 -29.18 13.63 11.66
C LEU A 415 -29.37 12.84 10.36
N PHE A 416 -29.53 13.53 9.22
CA PHE A 416 -29.94 12.90 7.96
C PHE A 416 -28.76 12.44 7.09
N ARG A 417 -28.12 11.34 7.50
CA ARG A 417 -26.96 10.76 6.80
C ARG A 417 -27.32 9.94 5.57
N SER A 418 -28.55 9.45 5.46
CA SER A 418 -29.04 8.72 4.30
C SER A 418 -29.20 9.59 3.05
N ASN A 419 -29.29 10.92 3.21
CA ASN A 419 -29.34 11.85 2.09
C ASN A 419 -27.93 12.23 1.65
N GLU A 420 -27.51 11.76 0.48
CA GLU A 420 -26.16 11.97 -0.06
C GLU A 420 -25.74 13.44 -0.06
N MET A 421 -26.63 14.35 -0.48
CA MET A 421 -26.30 15.78 -0.57
C MET A 421 -26.10 16.41 0.83
N MET A 422 -26.94 16.06 1.80
CA MET A 422 -26.77 16.53 3.19
C MET A 422 -25.52 15.94 3.84
N ALA A 423 -25.26 14.65 3.62
CA ALA A 423 -24.08 13.97 4.14
C ALA A 423 -22.80 14.60 3.57
N LEU A 424 -22.71 14.76 2.24
CA LEU A 424 -21.59 15.43 1.57
C LEU A 424 -21.40 16.86 2.09
N PHE A 425 -22.47 17.65 2.22
CA PHE A 425 -22.36 19.00 2.75
C PHE A 425 -21.83 19.01 4.19
N PHE A 426 -22.35 18.13 5.05
CA PHE A 426 -21.92 18.02 6.45
C PHE A 426 -20.44 17.64 6.57
N ASN A 427 -20.00 16.72 5.74
CA ASN A 427 -18.63 16.26 5.62
C ASN A 427 -17.69 17.41 5.22
N VAL A 428 -18.04 18.16 4.18
CA VAL A 428 -17.26 19.33 3.75
C VAL A 428 -17.27 20.43 4.83
N LEU A 429 -18.42 20.67 5.49
CA LEU A 429 -18.56 21.66 6.55
C LEU A 429 -17.75 21.32 7.80
N THR A 430 -17.57 20.03 8.10
CA THR A 430 -16.79 19.54 9.25
C THR A 430 -15.33 19.27 8.91
N GLY A 431 -14.94 19.35 7.62
CA GLY A 431 -13.58 19.09 7.15
C GLY A 431 -13.24 17.61 6.99
N ASN A 432 -14.24 16.73 7.03
CA ASN A 432 -14.08 15.29 6.87
C ASN A 432 -14.52 14.91 5.45
N VAL A 433 -13.61 14.57 4.53
CA VAL A 433 -14.03 13.94 3.25
C VAL A 433 -14.04 12.43 3.45
N ILE A 434 -15.15 11.78 3.07
CA ILE A 434 -15.24 10.32 3.15
C ILE A 434 -14.39 9.73 2.02
N VAL A 435 -13.43 8.92 2.43
CA VAL A 435 -12.45 8.20 1.62
C VAL A 435 -13.00 7.48 0.35
N PRO A 436 -14.18 6.84 0.36
CA PRO A 436 -14.71 6.16 -0.83
C PRO A 436 -15.00 7.09 -2.00
N GLN A 437 -15.38 8.35 -1.75
CA GLN A 437 -15.64 9.30 -2.82
C GLN A 437 -14.33 9.73 -3.48
N PHE A 438 -13.31 10.07 -2.69
CA PHE A 438 -11.98 10.39 -3.21
C PHE A 438 -11.37 9.21 -3.96
N GLN A 439 -11.51 7.99 -3.45
CA GLN A 439 -11.06 6.77 -4.11
C GLN A 439 -11.78 6.56 -5.46
N THR A 440 -13.11 6.72 -5.50
CA THR A 440 -13.88 6.61 -6.75
C THR A 440 -13.46 7.68 -7.76
N ASP A 441 -13.29 8.93 -7.30
CA ASP A 441 -12.90 10.05 -8.15
C ASP A 441 -11.48 9.87 -8.72
N VAL A 442 -10.52 9.38 -7.92
CA VAL A 442 -9.16 9.08 -8.38
C VAL A 442 -9.13 7.83 -9.29
N GLN A 443 -9.96 6.82 -9.03
CA GLN A 443 -10.12 5.66 -9.91
C GLN A 443 -10.78 6.00 -11.26
N THR A 444 -11.34 7.21 -11.40
CA THR A 444 -11.96 7.67 -12.66
C THR A 444 -10.92 8.17 -13.68
N PHE A 445 -9.63 8.28 -13.32
CA PHE A 445 -8.58 8.71 -14.26
C PHE A 445 -8.38 7.67 -15.38
N PRO A 446 -8.77 7.98 -16.64
CA PRO A 446 -8.87 6.97 -17.70
C PRO A 446 -7.53 6.49 -18.26
N LEU A 447 -6.43 7.20 -17.96
CA LEU A 447 -5.09 6.94 -18.49
C LEU A 447 -4.08 6.47 -17.44
N LYS A 448 -4.50 6.37 -16.17
CA LYS A 448 -3.61 6.00 -15.06
C LYS A 448 -3.68 4.50 -14.80
N THR A 449 -2.52 3.92 -14.50
CA THR A 449 -2.38 2.53 -14.02
C THR A 449 -2.83 2.40 -12.56
N GLU A 450 -3.12 1.16 -12.13
CA GLU A 450 -3.51 0.86 -10.75
C GLU A 450 -2.42 1.27 -9.75
N GLU A 451 -1.15 1.10 -10.13
CA GLU A 451 0.01 1.51 -9.34
C GLU A 451 0.08 3.04 -9.21
N GLU A 452 -0.13 3.79 -10.30
CA GLU A 452 -0.13 5.25 -10.27
C GLU A 452 -1.28 5.82 -9.45
N ILE A 453 -2.45 5.16 -9.49
CA ILE A 453 -3.60 5.48 -8.64
C ILE A 453 -3.26 5.22 -7.17
N GLN A 454 -2.64 4.09 -6.85
CA GLN A 454 -2.23 3.76 -5.47
C GLN A 454 -1.20 4.77 -4.93
N GLU A 455 -0.24 5.18 -5.76
CA GLU A 455 0.73 6.21 -5.39
C GLU A 455 0.07 7.57 -5.07
N LEU A 456 -0.98 7.95 -5.79
CA LEU A 456 -1.75 9.16 -5.49
C LEU A 456 -2.53 9.02 -4.18
N LEU A 457 -3.12 7.85 -3.92
CA LEU A 457 -3.81 7.58 -2.66
C LEU A 457 -2.83 7.67 -1.47
N ASP A 458 -1.65 7.07 -1.61
CA ASP A 458 -0.61 7.12 -0.57
C ASP A 458 -0.10 8.55 -0.36
N ALA A 459 0.11 9.32 -1.43
CA ALA A 459 0.50 10.73 -1.37
C ALA A 459 -0.59 11.64 -0.77
N ALA A 460 -1.86 11.25 -0.87
CA ALA A 460 -2.99 11.90 -0.21
C ALA A 460 -3.13 11.52 1.29
N GLY A 461 -2.25 10.65 1.80
CA GLY A 461 -2.28 10.19 3.19
C GLY A 461 -3.33 9.10 3.46
N PHE A 462 -3.77 8.36 2.43
CA PHE A 462 -4.71 7.26 2.58
C PHE A 462 -4.14 6.15 3.49
N ARG A 463 -4.97 5.65 4.41
CA ARG A 463 -4.67 4.51 5.27
C ARG A 463 -5.90 3.58 5.25
N PRO A 464 -5.77 2.27 5.00
CA PRO A 464 -6.91 1.34 4.96
C PRO A 464 -7.79 1.34 6.21
N ASN A 465 -7.25 1.78 7.36
CA ASN A 465 -7.94 1.81 8.65
C ASN A 465 -8.51 3.18 9.05
N VAL A 466 -8.35 4.23 8.23
CA VAL A 466 -8.79 5.60 8.55
C VAL A 466 -9.72 6.10 7.46
N ASN A 467 -11.03 6.16 7.75
CA ASN A 467 -12.07 6.57 6.79
C ASN A 467 -12.17 8.09 6.56
N ALA A 468 -11.12 8.86 6.86
CA ALA A 468 -11.13 10.32 6.74
C ALA A 468 -9.80 10.85 6.16
N ILE A 469 -9.90 11.54 5.02
CA ILE A 469 -8.81 12.37 4.49
C ILE A 469 -9.14 13.83 4.82
N ILE A 470 -8.17 14.55 5.39
CA ILE A 470 -8.32 15.97 5.69
C ILE A 470 -8.09 16.74 4.40
N TYR A 471 -9.17 17.09 3.72
CA TYR A 471 -9.15 17.80 2.43
C TYR A 471 -8.26 19.05 2.42
N LYS A 472 -8.20 19.77 3.54
CA LYS A 472 -7.36 20.97 3.67
C LYS A 472 -5.88 20.66 3.47
N LEU A 473 -5.39 19.52 3.96
CA LEU A 473 -3.99 19.14 3.84
C LEU A 473 -3.62 18.79 2.39
N LEU A 474 -4.58 18.46 1.53
CA LEU A 474 -4.27 18.11 0.14
C LEU A 474 -3.80 19.30 -0.70
N PHE A 475 -4.16 20.52 -0.31
CA PHE A 475 -3.95 21.74 -1.10
C PHE A 475 -3.26 22.88 -0.33
N LEU A 476 -2.72 22.61 0.85
CA LEU A 476 -1.95 23.61 1.58
C LEU A 476 -0.57 23.76 0.94
N GLU A 477 -0.16 25.01 0.73
CA GLU A 477 1.21 25.38 0.41
C GLU A 477 1.91 25.68 1.73
N ASP A 478 3.12 25.16 1.93
CA ASP A 478 3.94 25.55 3.08
C ASP A 478 4.36 27.03 2.98
N GLU A 479 4.93 27.59 4.04
CA GLU A 479 5.39 28.99 4.12
C GLU A 479 6.46 29.34 3.05
N GLU A 480 6.98 28.33 2.32
CA GLU A 480 7.95 28.44 1.25
C GLU A 480 7.31 28.35 -0.16
N GLY A 481 5.97 28.23 -0.24
CA GLY A 481 5.22 28.10 -1.49
C GLY A 481 5.31 26.71 -2.13
N LYS A 482 5.76 25.70 -1.38
CA LYS A 482 5.88 24.32 -1.86
C LYS A 482 4.55 23.60 -1.63
N THR A 483 4.07 22.95 -2.69
CA THR A 483 2.80 22.22 -2.68
C THR A 483 2.97 20.83 -2.08
N GLU A 484 1.97 20.40 -1.29
CA GLU A 484 1.92 19.09 -0.61
C GLU A 484 2.20 17.87 -1.54
N PRO A 485 2.56 16.69 -0.97
CA PRO A 485 3.06 15.52 -1.70
C PRO A 485 2.13 15.05 -2.82
N LEU A 486 0.81 15.15 -2.63
CA LEU A 486 -0.19 14.79 -3.64
C LEU A 486 -0.06 15.65 -4.90
N ILE A 487 -0.02 16.98 -4.76
CA ILE A 487 0.05 17.89 -5.92
C ILE A 487 1.38 17.71 -6.65
N THR A 488 2.47 17.55 -5.92
CA THR A 488 3.79 17.29 -6.49
C THR A 488 3.79 15.97 -7.27
N LYS A 489 3.22 14.90 -6.70
CA LYS A 489 3.12 13.60 -7.35
C LYS A 489 2.21 13.63 -8.58
N LEU A 490 1.08 14.32 -8.50
CA LEU A 490 0.16 14.52 -9.61
C LEU A 490 0.82 15.29 -10.77
N ARG A 491 1.57 16.36 -10.48
CA ARG A 491 2.35 17.11 -11.47
C ARG A 491 3.42 16.24 -12.13
N ASN A 492 4.12 15.42 -11.35
CA ASN A 492 5.14 14.52 -11.88
C ASN A 492 4.54 13.45 -12.80
N GLN A 493 3.45 12.80 -12.37
CA GLN A 493 2.74 11.83 -13.21
C GLN A 493 2.24 12.48 -14.51
N TYR A 494 1.63 13.67 -14.44
CA TYR A 494 1.21 14.40 -15.63
C TYR A 494 2.36 14.72 -16.59
N MET A 495 3.52 15.15 -16.07
CA MET A 495 4.70 15.44 -16.91
C MET A 495 5.23 14.18 -17.61
N ILE A 496 5.20 13.03 -16.93
CA ILE A 496 5.59 11.74 -17.50
C ILE A 496 4.58 11.30 -18.56
N GLU A 497 3.28 11.34 -18.25
CA GLU A 497 2.19 11.02 -19.19
C GLU A 497 2.28 11.89 -20.45
N LYS A 498 2.49 13.19 -20.29
CA LYS A 498 2.70 14.13 -21.39
C LYS A 498 3.91 13.75 -22.23
N GLN A 499 5.03 13.38 -21.59
CA GLN A 499 6.24 13.00 -22.32
C GLN A 499 6.06 11.69 -23.08
N ASN A 500 5.38 10.71 -22.49
CA ASN A 500 5.05 9.43 -23.13
C ASN A 500 4.13 9.67 -24.33
N TYR A 501 3.07 10.45 -24.17
CA TYR A 501 2.18 10.82 -25.27
C TYR A 501 2.91 11.54 -26.41
N LEU A 502 3.83 12.45 -26.08
CA LEU A 502 4.68 13.11 -27.10
C LEU A 502 5.61 12.14 -27.81
N ASN A 503 6.14 11.13 -27.10
CA ASN A 503 6.98 10.09 -27.68
C ASN A 503 6.18 9.16 -28.59
N ASP A 504 4.96 8.79 -28.19
CA ASP A 504 4.03 7.97 -28.97
C ASP A 504 3.63 8.68 -30.27
N LEU A 505 3.26 9.97 -30.18
CA LEU A 505 3.02 10.82 -31.35
C LEU A 505 4.24 10.89 -32.27
N ARG A 506 5.45 10.97 -31.71
CA ARG A 506 6.70 10.97 -32.48
C ARG A 506 6.94 9.63 -33.18
N ALA A 507 6.61 8.52 -32.53
CA ALA A 507 6.73 7.19 -33.10
C ALA A 507 5.73 7.01 -34.26
N GLU A 508 4.47 7.41 -34.08
CA GLU A 508 3.45 7.37 -35.13
C GLU A 508 3.83 8.27 -36.32
N LEU A 509 4.27 9.50 -36.08
CA LEU A 509 4.75 10.41 -37.14
C LEU A 509 6.05 9.91 -37.81
N GLY A 510 6.91 9.21 -37.06
CA GLY A 510 8.11 8.54 -37.58
C GLY A 510 7.77 7.35 -38.48
N THR A 511 6.67 6.64 -38.21
CA THR A 511 6.20 5.55 -39.09
C THR A 511 5.59 6.05 -40.40
N LEU A 512 4.98 7.25 -40.40
CA LEU A 512 4.43 7.90 -41.60
C LEU A 512 5.50 8.41 -42.58
N THR A 513 6.76 8.57 -42.15
CA THR A 513 7.86 9.07 -43.01
C THR A 513 8.64 7.96 -43.74
N LYS A 514 8.23 6.69 -43.59
CA LYS A 514 8.77 5.55 -44.34
C LYS A 514 7.79 4.99 -45.40
N GLY A 515 7.05 5.87 -46.07
CA GLY A 515 6.40 5.59 -47.37
C GLY A 515 7.29 6.05 -48.54
N PRO A 516 7.12 5.52 -49.77
CA PRO A 516 8.10 5.69 -50.85
C PRO A 516 8.25 7.16 -51.24
N GLN A 517 9.49 7.52 -51.63
CA GLN A 517 9.83 8.79 -52.27
C GLN A 517 8.87 9.09 -53.42
N ASP A 518 8.07 10.14 -53.26
CA ASP A 518 7.71 11.16 -54.27
C ASP A 518 6.35 11.75 -53.91
N THR A 519 6.36 12.98 -53.40
CA THR A 519 5.53 14.11 -53.85
C THR A 519 5.74 15.28 -52.91
N ALA A 520 6.16 16.41 -53.47
CA ALA A 520 6.31 17.66 -52.77
C ALA A 520 4.96 18.16 -52.25
N ALA A 521 4.82 18.28 -50.93
CA ALA A 521 3.81 19.12 -50.31
C ALA A 521 4.51 20.10 -49.37
N VAL A 522 4.63 21.33 -49.86
CA VAL A 522 5.11 22.51 -49.15
C VAL A 522 4.26 22.71 -47.89
N ILE A 523 4.85 22.48 -46.71
CA ILE A 523 4.23 22.90 -45.45
C ILE A 523 4.52 24.40 -45.29
N ASN A 524 3.44 25.18 -45.33
CA ASN A 524 3.44 26.64 -45.33
C ASN A 524 4.02 27.21 -44.01
N PRO A 525 4.93 28.20 -44.03
CA PRO A 525 5.62 28.71 -42.83
C PRO A 525 4.72 29.32 -41.75
N THR A 526 3.46 29.60 -42.07
CA THR A 526 2.45 30.16 -41.16
C THR A 526 1.91 29.16 -40.14
N GLN A 527 2.03 27.85 -40.39
CA GLN A 527 1.61 26.81 -39.42
C GLN A 527 2.64 26.65 -38.29
N LEU A 528 3.93 26.85 -38.56
CA LEU A 528 4.99 26.78 -37.56
C LEU A 528 4.95 27.96 -36.57
N SER A 529 4.58 29.17 -37.01
CA SER A 529 4.45 30.31 -36.09
C SER A 529 3.27 30.15 -35.12
N SER A 530 2.19 29.51 -35.56
CA SER A 530 1.02 29.22 -34.73
C SER A 530 1.33 28.21 -33.62
N ILE A 531 2.15 27.19 -33.91
CA ILE A 531 2.58 26.18 -32.93
C ILE A 531 3.59 26.78 -31.94
N GLN A 532 4.47 27.67 -32.40
CA GLN A 532 5.46 28.28 -31.52
C GLN A 532 4.85 29.30 -30.53
N THR A 533 3.73 29.92 -30.90
CA THR A 533 2.95 30.83 -30.02
C THR A 533 2.19 30.07 -28.92
N LEU A 534 1.82 28.80 -29.18
CA LEU A 534 1.20 27.90 -28.19
C LEU A 534 2.20 27.31 -27.18
N ILE A 535 3.49 27.25 -27.53
CA ILE A 535 4.56 26.70 -26.68
C ILE A 535 5.11 27.75 -25.70
N THR A 536 4.98 29.05 -25.99
CA THR A 536 5.63 30.14 -25.22
C THR A 536 4.66 31.12 -24.53
N GLY A 537 3.35 30.90 -24.60
CA GLY A 537 2.38 31.71 -23.86
C GLY A 537 2.41 31.42 -22.35
N PRO A 538 2.26 32.43 -21.47
CA PRO A 538 2.26 32.21 -20.04
C PRO A 538 0.91 31.59 -19.61
N TRP A 539 0.98 30.44 -18.95
CA TRP A 539 -0.13 29.82 -18.21
C TRP A 539 0.30 29.63 -16.76
#